data_AF-A0A7K1TYK9-F1
#
_entry.id   AF-A0A7K1TYK9-F1
#
_cell.length_a   1.000
_cell.length_b   1.000
_cell.length_c   1.000
_cell.angle_alpha   90.00
_cell.angle_beta   90.00
_cell.angle_gamma   90.00
#
_symmetry.space_group_name_H-M   'P 1'
#
loop_
_entity.id
_entity.type
_entity.pdbx_description
1 polymer ?
#
loop_
_entity_poly.entity_id
_entity_poly.type
_entity_poly.pdbx_seq_one_letter_code
_entity_poly.pdbx_strand_id
1 'polypeptide(L)'
;MQQETRNQKISKIAAKTAIRIFIIILFFGLLPFIAGNQEWDQRIAGAHLIIPSKWTLIAPAILFLGFLTLTIICLKTKYRMPDVNWLLVFNTLILLIYLGMLYSRIFKVLLP
;
A
#
# COMPACT_ATOMS: atom_id res chain seq x y z
N MET A 1 -32.37 18.30 2.89
CA MET A 1 -30.94 18.02 3.18
C MET A 1 -30.83 16.59 3.70
N GLN A 2 -30.20 15.67 2.97
CA GLN A 2 -29.98 14.30 3.48
C GLN A 2 -28.97 14.37 4.62
N GLN A 3 -29.41 14.03 5.84
CA GLN A 3 -28.51 13.98 7.01
C GLN A 3 -27.44 12.91 6.76
N GLU A 4 -26.18 13.33 6.73
CA GLU A 4 -25.04 12.42 6.64
C GLU A 4 -24.97 11.59 7.92
N THR A 5 -25.17 10.28 7.80
CA THR A 5 -25.20 9.37 8.94
C THR A 5 -23.82 9.31 9.62
N ARG A 6 -23.78 9.07 10.93
CA ARG A 6 -22.52 8.95 11.69
C ARG A 6 -21.54 7.96 11.03
N ASN A 7 -22.07 6.89 10.45
CA ASN A 7 -21.29 5.85 9.77
C ASN A 7 -20.62 6.33 8.47
N GLN A 8 -21.28 7.21 7.71
CA GLN A 8 -20.69 7.84 6.52
C GLN A 8 -19.50 8.74 6.87
N LYS A 9 -19.59 9.50 7.97
CA LYS A 9 -18.49 10.36 8.42
C LYS A 9 -17.28 9.54 8.85
N ILE A 10 -17.48 8.49 9.64
CA ILE A 10 -16.41 7.61 10.12
C ILE A 10 -15.73 6.90 8.96
N SER A 11 -16.49 6.24 8.08
CA SER A 11 -15.94 5.49 6.95
C SER A 11 -15.15 6.40 5.97
N LYS A 12 -15.62 7.63 5.74
CA LYS A 12 -14.93 8.62 4.92
C LYS A 12 -13.60 9.07 5.52
N ILE A 13 -13.56 9.29 6.83
CA ILE A 13 -12.31 9.61 7.54
C ILE A 13 -11.36 8.41 7.45
N ALA A 14 -11.84 7.20 7.75
CA ALA A 14 -11.03 5.98 7.69
C ALA A 14 -10.42 5.76 6.31
N ALA A 15 -11.21 5.88 5.23
CA ALA A 15 -10.75 5.73 3.86
C ALA A 15 -9.69 6.77 3.48
N LYS A 16 -9.90 8.05 3.83
CA LYS A 16 -8.90 9.11 3.58
C LYS A 16 -7.60 8.86 4.35
N THR A 17 -7.72 8.43 5.60
CA THR A 17 -6.56 8.11 6.45
C THR A 17 -5.80 6.91 5.89
N ALA A 18 -6.48 5.85 5.46
CA ALA A 18 -5.87 4.68 4.83
C ALA A 18 -5.05 5.06 3.60
N ILE A 19 -5.61 5.86 2.69
CA ILE A 19 -4.88 6.36 1.50
C ILE A 19 -3.63 7.15 1.92
N ARG A 20 -3.74 8.05 2.91
CA ARG A 20 -2.60 8.84 3.39
C ARG A 20 -1.51 7.97 3.99
N ILE A 21 -1.86 7.03 4.85
CA ILE A 21 -0.90 6.09 5.46
C ILE A 21 -0.20 5.29 4.38
N PHE A 22 -0.94 4.81 3.38
CA PHE A 22 -0.36 4.07 2.26
C PHE A 22 0.67 4.89 1.49
N ILE A 23 0.36 6.15 1.15
CA ILE A 23 1.29 7.06 0.48
C ILE A 23 2.54 7.31 1.34
N ILE A 24 2.37 7.55 2.65
CA ILE A 24 3.50 7.76 3.57
C ILE A 24 4.42 6.53 3.58
N ILE A 25 3.85 5.32 3.67
CA ILE A 25 4.63 4.08 3.69
C ILE A 25 5.34 3.84 2.37
N LEU A 26 4.70 4.13 1.23
CA LEU A 26 5.39 4.11 -0.07
C LEU A 26 6.58 5.08 -0.10
N PHE A 27 6.40 6.28 0.45
CA PHE A 27 7.46 7.29 0.49
C PHE A 27 8.62 6.86 1.37
N PHE A 28 8.34 6.33 2.57
CA PHE A 28 9.35 5.73 3.46
C PHE A 28 10.08 4.56 2.79
N GLY A 29 9.37 3.75 2.02
CA GLY A 29 9.94 2.72 1.18
C GLY A 29 10.93 3.23 0.14
N LEU A 30 10.65 4.41 -0.41
CA LEU A 30 11.48 5.09 -1.40
C LEU A 30 12.67 5.86 -0.79
N LEU A 31 12.60 6.26 0.49
CA LEU A 31 13.69 6.99 1.16
C LEU A 31 15.07 6.34 1.02
N PRO A 32 15.27 5.03 1.28
CA PRO A 32 16.57 4.40 1.09
C PRO A 32 17.03 4.39 -0.38
N PHE A 33 16.11 4.51 -1.34
CA PHE A 33 16.43 4.62 -2.77
C PHE A 33 16.89 6.04 -3.17
N ILE A 34 16.38 7.08 -2.51
CA ILE A 34 16.70 8.48 -2.85
C ILE A 34 17.88 9.02 -2.02
N ALA A 35 18.04 8.56 -0.77
CA ALA A 35 19.08 9.02 0.15
C ALA A 35 20.43 8.28 0.00
N GLY A 36 20.52 7.29 -0.89
CA GLY A 36 21.74 6.52 -1.10
C GLY A 36 22.64 7.10 -2.20
N ASN A 37 23.85 7.53 -1.86
CA ASN A 37 24.91 7.94 -2.82
C ASN A 37 25.49 6.79 -3.69
N GLN A 38 24.84 5.63 -3.75
CA GLN A 38 25.35 4.49 -4.53
C GLN A 38 24.44 4.13 -5.68
N GLU A 39 25.06 3.98 -6.85
CA GLU A 39 24.41 3.61 -8.10
C GLU A 39 23.61 2.32 -7.96
N TRP A 40 22.45 2.34 -8.60
CA TRP A 40 21.38 1.35 -8.55
C TRP A 40 21.87 -0.10 -8.67
N ASP A 41 22.89 -0.33 -9.50
CA ASP A 41 23.48 -1.64 -9.75
C ASP A 41 24.24 -2.22 -8.56
N GLN A 42 24.92 -1.40 -7.74
CA GLN A 42 25.74 -1.95 -6.64
C GLN A 42 24.91 -2.42 -5.45
N ARG A 43 23.76 -1.77 -5.18
CA ARG A 43 22.85 -2.17 -4.09
C ARG A 43 22.02 -3.40 -4.46
N ILE A 44 21.65 -3.55 -5.73
CA ILE A 44 20.93 -4.73 -6.23
C ILE A 44 21.90 -5.90 -6.49
N ALA A 45 23.16 -5.65 -6.85
CA ALA A 45 24.17 -6.70 -6.98
C ALA A 45 24.58 -7.31 -5.63
N GLY A 46 24.64 -6.51 -4.55
CA GLY A 46 24.88 -7.01 -3.19
C GLY A 46 23.64 -7.61 -2.52
N ALA A 47 22.46 -7.08 -2.87
CA ALA A 47 21.18 -7.68 -2.49
C ALA A 47 20.86 -8.79 -3.49
N HIS A 48 21.42 -9.99 -3.31
CA HIS A 48 20.89 -11.21 -3.91
C HIS A 48 19.43 -11.40 -3.43
N LEU A 49 18.51 -10.64 -4.01
CA LEU A 49 17.08 -10.75 -3.87
C LEU A 49 16.71 -12.07 -4.52
N ILE A 50 16.93 -13.15 -3.79
CA ILE A 50 16.39 -14.47 -4.09
C ILE A 50 14.89 -14.31 -3.88
N ILE A 51 14.21 -13.77 -4.90
CA ILE A 51 12.77 -13.80 -5.02
C ILE A 51 12.48 -15.23 -5.51
N PRO A 52 12.12 -16.16 -4.61
CA PRO A 52 12.12 -17.58 -4.93
C PRO A 52 11.06 -17.94 -5.98
N SER A 53 10.08 -17.06 -6.20
CA SER A 53 8.99 -17.29 -7.16
C SER A 53 8.41 -15.96 -7.65
N LYS A 54 8.35 -15.80 -8.98
CA LYS A 54 7.67 -14.67 -9.66
C LYS A 54 6.20 -14.53 -9.23
N TRP A 55 5.59 -15.61 -8.74
CA TRP A 55 4.20 -15.64 -8.29
C TRP A 55 3.97 -14.91 -6.96
N THR A 56 4.99 -14.73 -6.12
CA THR A 56 4.85 -14.03 -4.84
C THR A 56 4.48 -12.55 -5.02
N LEU A 57 4.83 -11.95 -6.16
CA LEU A 57 4.51 -10.55 -6.49
C LEU A 57 3.15 -10.36 -7.14
N ILE A 58 2.51 -11.44 -7.61
CA ILE A 58 1.21 -11.37 -8.30
C ILE A 58 0.08 -11.00 -7.32
N ALA A 59 0.10 -11.58 -6.11
CA ALA A 59 -0.88 -11.28 -5.08
C ALA A 59 -0.87 -9.79 -4.65
N PRO A 60 0.27 -9.18 -4.28
CA PRO A 60 0.32 -7.76 -3.97
C PRO A 60 0.03 -6.87 -5.20
N ALA A 61 0.39 -7.30 -6.42
CA ALA A 61 0.06 -6.56 -7.63
C ALA A 61 -1.47 -6.49 -7.87
N ILE A 62 -2.19 -7.59 -7.70
CA ILE A 62 -3.66 -7.63 -7.80
C ILE A 62 -4.28 -6.75 -6.71
N LEU A 63 -3.80 -6.87 -5.47
CA LEU A 63 -4.27 -6.02 -4.36
C LEU A 63 -4.06 -4.54 -4.66
N PHE A 64 -2.91 -4.17 -5.25
CA PHE A 64 -2.60 -2.79 -5.64
C PHE A 64 -3.53 -2.29 -6.75
N LEU A 65 -3.82 -3.11 -7.77
CA LEU A 65 -4.82 -2.77 -8.79
C LEU A 65 -6.22 -2.59 -8.18
N GLY A 66 -6.58 -3.45 -7.24
CA GLY A 66 -7.82 -3.34 -6.47
C GLY A 66 -7.89 -2.04 -5.68
N PHE A 67 -6.79 -1.68 -4.99
CA PHE A 67 -6.66 -0.42 -4.27
C PHE A 67 -6.86 0.79 -5.19
N LEU A 68 -6.22 0.81 -6.37
CA LEU A 68 -6.37 1.89 -7.35
C LEU A 68 -7.81 2.02 -7.81
N THR A 69 -8.44 0.91 -8.19
CA THR A 69 -9.82 0.87 -8.66
C THR A 69 -10.79 1.38 -7.59
N LEU A 70 -10.65 0.88 -6.36
CA LEU A 70 -11.47 1.30 -5.22
C LEU A 70 -11.25 2.78 -4.87
N THR A 71 -10.01 3.26 -4.95
CA THR A 71 -9.68 4.67 -4.74
C THR A 71 -10.39 5.54 -5.77
N ILE A 72 -10.32 5.20 -7.06
CA ILE A 72 -11.00 5.94 -8.13
C ILE A 72 -12.52 5.94 -7.91
N ILE A 73 -13.11 4.80 -7.54
CA ILE A 73 -14.55 4.69 -7.25
C ILE A 73 -14.92 5.56 -6.04
N CYS A 74 -14.16 5.51 -4.94
CA CYS A 74 -14.37 6.33 -3.75
C CYS A 74 -14.27 7.84 -4.06
N LEU A 75 -13.31 8.24 -4.89
CA LEU A 75 -13.17 9.63 -5.33
C LEU A 75 -14.36 10.07 -6.18
N LYS A 76 -14.80 9.25 -7.14
CA LYS A 76 -15.97 9.54 -7.98
C LYS A 76 -17.26 9.63 -7.17
N THR A 77 -17.46 8.71 -6.24
CA THR A 77 -18.66 8.68 -5.37
C THR A 77 -18.56 9.67 -4.19
N LYS A 78 -17.48 10.45 -4.10
CA LYS A 78 -17.21 11.39 -3.00
C LYS A 78 -17.39 10.76 -1.61
N TYR A 79 -17.04 9.48 -1.47
CA TYR A 79 -17.16 8.70 -0.23
C TYR A 79 -18.59 8.55 0.31
N ARG A 80 -19.64 8.71 -0.52
CA ARG A 80 -21.05 8.56 -0.08
C ARG A 80 -21.44 7.15 0.34
N MET A 81 -20.73 6.15 -0.18
CA MET A 81 -21.00 4.73 0.03
C MET A 81 -20.08 4.20 1.14
N PRO A 82 -20.59 3.98 2.37
CA PRO A 82 -19.75 3.55 3.49
C PRO A 82 -19.13 2.16 3.25
N ASP A 83 -19.84 1.27 2.55
CA ASP A 83 -19.35 -0.09 2.29
C ASP A 83 -18.11 -0.10 1.38
N VAL A 84 -18.10 0.73 0.33
CA VAL A 84 -16.95 0.86 -0.58
C VAL A 84 -15.77 1.51 0.14
N ASN A 85 -16.03 2.49 1.02
CA ASN A 85 -15.00 3.11 1.85
C ASN A 85 -14.33 2.07 2.77
N TRP A 86 -15.12 1.21 3.43
CA TRP A 86 -14.60 0.14 4.28
C TRP A 86 -13.84 -0.92 3.49
N LEU A 87 -14.32 -1.27 2.29
CA LEU A 87 -13.62 -2.19 1.40
C LEU A 87 -12.24 -1.63 0.98
N LEU A 88 -12.15 -0.33 0.71
CA LEU A 88 -10.87 0.33 0.45
C LEU A 88 -9.93 0.27 1.67
N VAL A 89 -10.46 0.54 2.87
CA VAL A 89 -9.68 0.46 4.12
C VAL A 89 -9.12 -0.96 4.33
N PHE A 90 -9.97 -1.98 4.19
CA PHE A 90 -9.54 -3.37 4.33
C PHE A 90 -8.50 -3.76 3.27
N ASN A 91 -8.74 -3.42 2.00
CA ASN A 91 -7.80 -3.68 0.92
C ASN A 91 -6.44 -3.02 1.20
N THR A 92 -6.44 -1.77 1.65
CA THR A 92 -5.23 -1.04 2.05
C THR A 92 -4.51 -1.73 3.20
N LEU A 93 -5.23 -2.16 4.23
CA LEU A 93 -4.65 -2.82 5.39
C LEU A 93 -3.94 -4.13 4.99
N ILE A 94 -4.58 -4.95 4.15
CA ILE A 94 -4.00 -6.20 3.64
C ILE A 94 -2.75 -5.90 2.81
N LEU A 95 -2.81 -4.88 1.94
CA LEU A 95 -1.67 -4.45 1.14
C LEU A 95 -0.49 -3.99 2.01
N LEU A 96 -0.75 -3.30 3.13
CA LEU A 96 0.28 -2.90 4.09
C LEU A 96 0.94 -4.09 4.79
N ILE A 97 0.17 -5.10 5.19
CA ILE A 97 0.72 -6.34 5.78
C ILE A 97 1.64 -7.04 4.77
N TYR A 98 1.21 -7.12 3.50
CA TYR A 98 2.05 -7.68 2.43
C TYR A 98 3.33 -6.89 2.21
N LEU A 99 3.25 -5.55 2.21
CA LEU A 99 4.43 -4.68 2.12
C LEU A 99 5.37 -4.96 3.29
N GLY A 100 4.86 -5.02 4.53
CA GLY A 100 5.65 -5.33 5.72
C GLY A 100 6.34 -6.68 5.66
N MET A 101 5.65 -7.73 5.20
CA MET A 101 6.26 -9.06 4.98
C MET A 101 7.37 -9.00 3.91
N LEU A 102 7.15 -8.24 2.83
CA LEU A 102 8.12 -8.05 1.77
C LEU A 102 9.36 -7.31 2.30
N TYR A 103 9.19 -6.23 3.06
CA TYR A 103 10.29 -5.54 3.74
C TYR A 103 11.06 -6.46 4.70
N SER A 104 10.37 -7.25 5.52
CA SER A 104 11.02 -8.18 6.45
C SER A 104 11.88 -9.22 5.71
N ARG A 105 11.39 -9.75 4.59
CA ARG A 105 12.18 -10.66 3.74
C ARG A 105 13.39 -9.98 3.12
N ILE A 106 13.22 -8.77 2.56
CA ILE A 106 14.35 -8.01 1.99
C ILE A 106 15.39 -7.73 3.08
N PHE A 107 14.98 -7.31 4.27
CA PHE A 107 15.90 -6.99 5.37
C PHE A 107 16.68 -8.22 5.86
N LYS A 108 16.02 -9.38 5.98
CA LYS A 108 16.69 -10.66 6.31
C LYS A 108 17.72 -11.10 5.28
N VAL A 109 17.54 -10.69 4.03
CA VAL A 109 18.49 -11.00 2.95
C VAL A 109 19.62 -9.97 2.89
N LEU A 110 19.35 -8.71 3.27
CA LEU A 110 20.31 -7.61 3.21
C LEU A 110 21.24 -7.53 4.43
N LEU A 111 20.79 -8.00 5.59
CA LEU A 111 21.56 -8.09 6.83
C LEU A 111 21.68 -9.57 7.24
N PRO A 112 22.84 -10.23 7.00
CA PRO A 112 23.09 -11.59 7.46
C PRO A 112 23.14 -11.69 8.99
#